data_AF-A0A3B8UYA0-F1
#
_entry.id   AF-A0A3B8UYA0-F1
#
_cell.length_a   1.000
_cell.length_b   1.000
_cell.length_c   1.000
_cell.angle_alpha   90.00
_cell.angle_beta   90.00
_cell.angle_gamma   90.00
#
_symmetry.space_group_name_H-M   'P 1'
#
loop_
_entity.id
_entity.type
_entity.pdbx_description
1 polymer ?
#
loop_
_entity_poly.entity_id
_entity_poly.type
_entity_poly.pdbx_seq_one_letter_code
_entity_poly.pdbx_strand_id
1 'polypeptide(L)'
;MEAGEGMDFDEMTAKAAERLAPLVGVDAGRIAAQFLEGTRVGATPVTRGVALPHLRLPDISRPYLVVVRSRRGISIDVGESMPSTTNHQDVRAIFFLVSPAGHPALHLRILAQLAGCVEQEGFQDAWTSARSHQALREVLLRDDRYLSLVLEPGSPAEAIAGLKIREVEFPAGSLVALVRRGSRTLVPTGNLQLESDDRLTVIGDEEAIATLKTTYLPDPPAAPPA
;
A
#
# COMPACT_ATOMS: atom_id res chain seq x y z
N MET A 1 9.60 1.67 5.97
CA MET A 1 10.79 2.39 6.44
C MET A 1 11.12 3.49 5.44
N GLU A 2 11.71 4.57 5.90
CA GLU A 2 12.21 5.63 5.02
C GLU A 2 13.66 5.32 4.63
N ALA A 3 14.01 5.53 3.37
CA ALA A 3 15.38 5.59 2.92
C ALA A 3 16.02 6.86 3.48
N GLY A 4 17.22 6.74 4.05
CA GLY A 4 17.99 7.91 4.47
C GLY A 4 18.55 8.66 3.27
N GLU A 5 19.04 9.88 3.49
CA GLU A 5 19.67 10.65 2.42
C GLU A 5 20.92 9.93 1.90
N GLY A 6 21.02 9.81 0.57
CA GLY A 6 22.17 9.24 -0.12
C GLY A 6 22.25 7.71 -0.09
N MET A 7 21.27 7.02 0.49
CA MET A 7 21.33 5.56 0.55
C MET A 7 21.01 4.91 -0.79
N ASP A 8 21.79 3.89 -1.14
CA ASP A 8 21.62 3.12 -2.36
C ASP A 8 20.72 1.89 -2.16
N PHE A 9 20.55 1.13 -3.25
CA PHE A 9 19.73 -0.06 -3.26
C PHE A 9 20.29 -1.19 -2.38
N ASP A 10 21.60 -1.34 -2.33
CA ASP A 10 22.29 -2.39 -1.56
C ASP A 10 22.15 -2.13 -0.07
N GLU A 11 22.35 -0.89 0.36
CA GLU A 11 22.12 -0.45 1.73
C GLU A 11 20.65 -0.60 2.15
N MET A 12 19.70 -0.30 1.25
CA MET A 12 18.28 -0.54 1.51
C MET A 12 17.95 -2.02 1.63
N THR A 13 18.56 -2.85 0.79
CA THR A 13 18.39 -4.29 0.81
C THR A 13 18.93 -4.90 2.11
N ALA A 14 20.10 -4.46 2.56
CA ALA A 14 20.68 -4.87 3.83
C ALA A 14 19.75 -4.53 5.01
N LYS A 15 19.24 -3.30 5.07
CA LYS A 15 18.31 -2.88 6.14
C LYS A 15 16.97 -3.60 6.10
N ALA A 16 16.46 -3.90 4.91
CA ALA A 16 15.25 -4.68 4.77
C ALA A 16 15.47 -6.11 5.28
N ALA A 17 16.61 -6.70 4.93
CA ALA A 17 17.01 -8.03 5.38
C ALA A 17 17.18 -8.11 6.90
N GLU A 18 17.79 -7.12 7.54
CA GLU A 18 17.90 -7.02 9.01
C GLU A 18 16.54 -7.05 9.70
N ARG A 19 15.52 -6.42 9.09
CA ARG A 19 14.15 -6.43 9.62
C ARG A 19 13.43 -7.75 9.39
N LEU A 20 13.74 -8.44 8.29
CA LEU A 20 13.13 -9.73 7.94
C LEU A 20 13.73 -10.88 8.74
N ALA A 21 15.04 -10.88 8.96
CA ALA A 21 15.79 -11.96 9.61
C ALA A 21 15.14 -12.52 10.90
N PRO A 22 14.77 -11.71 11.91
CA PRO A 22 14.14 -12.23 13.12
C PRO A 22 12.74 -12.79 12.90
N LEU A 23 12.06 -12.42 11.81
CA LEU A 23 10.69 -12.87 11.48
C LEU A 23 10.68 -14.20 10.73
N VAL A 24 11.74 -14.48 9.97
CA VAL A 24 11.85 -15.66 9.11
C VAL A 24 12.86 -16.69 9.63
N GLY A 25 13.68 -16.35 10.64
CA GLY A 25 14.68 -17.25 11.19
C GLY A 25 15.85 -17.53 10.23
N VAL A 26 16.13 -16.61 9.31
CA VAL A 26 17.22 -16.71 8.33
C VAL A 26 18.17 -15.54 8.53
N ASP A 27 19.47 -15.77 8.36
CA ASP A 27 20.50 -14.74 8.44
C ASP A 27 20.23 -13.55 7.49
N ALA A 28 20.43 -12.34 7.99
CA ALA A 28 20.18 -11.11 7.23
C ALA A 28 21.10 -10.99 6.00
N GLY A 29 22.38 -11.37 6.13
CA GLY A 29 23.32 -11.35 5.00
C GLY A 29 22.89 -12.30 3.89
N ARG A 30 22.39 -13.49 4.25
CA ARG A 30 21.83 -14.46 3.28
C ARG A 30 20.57 -13.92 2.59
N ILE A 31 19.65 -13.30 3.33
CA ILE A 31 18.43 -12.69 2.75
C ILE A 31 18.83 -11.57 1.77
N ALA A 32 19.74 -10.67 2.18
CA ALA A 32 20.20 -9.57 1.35
C ALA A 32 20.85 -10.06 0.06
N ALA A 33 21.79 -11.01 0.16
CA ALA A 33 22.47 -11.59 -0.99
C ALA A 33 21.49 -12.20 -2.01
N GLN A 34 20.45 -12.88 -1.53
CA GLN A 34 19.43 -13.47 -2.42
C GLN A 34 18.58 -12.42 -3.12
N PHE A 35 18.21 -11.32 -2.44
CA PHE A 35 17.50 -10.21 -3.09
C PHE A 35 18.37 -9.54 -4.16
N LEU A 36 19.62 -9.21 -3.84
CA LEU A 36 20.56 -8.57 -4.76
C LEU A 36 20.84 -9.45 -5.99
N GLU A 37 21.03 -10.75 -5.78
CA GLU A 37 21.18 -11.71 -6.88
C GLU A 37 19.95 -11.70 -7.78
N GLY A 38 18.74 -11.80 -7.18
CA GLY A 38 17.48 -11.76 -7.91
C GLY A 38 17.32 -10.48 -8.74
N THR A 39 17.75 -9.33 -8.22
CA THR A 39 17.73 -8.06 -8.96
C THR A 39 18.73 -8.06 -10.12
N ARG A 40 19.96 -8.55 -9.88
CA ARG A 40 21.01 -8.60 -10.89
C ARG A 40 20.65 -9.50 -12.08
N VAL A 41 20.00 -10.63 -11.83
CA VAL A 41 19.56 -11.56 -12.89
C VAL A 41 18.23 -11.15 -13.54
N GLY A 42 17.69 -9.97 -13.23
CA GLY A 42 16.46 -9.44 -13.84
C GLY A 42 15.17 -10.07 -13.29
N ALA A 43 15.24 -10.82 -12.20
CA ALA A 43 14.06 -11.42 -11.56
C ALA A 43 13.29 -10.42 -10.68
N THR A 44 13.80 -9.20 -10.48
CA THR A 44 13.09 -8.13 -9.76
C THR A 44 12.26 -7.30 -10.74
N PRO A 45 10.92 -7.35 -10.67
CA PRO A 45 10.08 -6.47 -11.46
C PRO A 45 10.30 -5.03 -11.02
N VAL A 46 10.44 -4.13 -12.00
CA VAL A 46 10.40 -2.68 -11.78
C VAL A 46 9.32 -2.09 -12.67
N THR A 47 8.36 -1.41 -12.06
CA THR A 47 7.23 -0.78 -12.75
C THR A 47 6.92 0.56 -12.10
N ARG A 48 6.70 1.58 -12.93
CA ARG A 48 6.31 2.94 -12.53
C ARG A 48 7.09 3.50 -11.32
N GLY A 49 8.40 3.30 -11.26
CA GLY A 49 9.23 3.79 -10.14
C GLY A 49 9.08 3.00 -8.83
N VAL A 50 8.66 1.74 -8.91
CA VAL A 50 8.62 0.80 -7.79
C VAL A 50 9.39 -0.48 -8.15
N ALA A 51 10.29 -0.91 -7.27
CA ALA A 51 10.95 -2.21 -7.38
C ALA A 51 10.32 -3.24 -6.44
N LEU A 52 10.16 -4.48 -6.90
CA LEU A 52 9.57 -5.57 -6.13
C LEU A 52 10.54 -6.76 -5.94
N PRO A 53 11.66 -6.60 -5.22
CA PRO A 53 12.53 -7.73 -4.88
C PRO A 53 11.76 -8.76 -4.07
N HIS A 54 11.83 -10.03 -4.46
CA HIS A 54 11.01 -11.06 -3.83
C HIS A 54 11.75 -12.39 -3.69
N LEU A 55 11.48 -13.10 -2.59
CA LEU A 55 12.06 -14.40 -2.29
C LEU A 55 10.99 -15.39 -1.84
N ARG A 56 11.25 -16.66 -2.15
CA ARG A 56 10.52 -17.79 -1.56
C ARG A 56 11.46 -18.55 -0.66
N LEU A 57 11.13 -18.59 0.64
CA LEU A 57 11.95 -19.29 1.63
C LEU A 57 11.27 -20.57 2.11
N PRO A 58 12.04 -21.64 2.37
CA PRO A 58 11.54 -22.76 3.15
C PRO A 58 11.25 -22.32 4.60
N ASP A 59 10.49 -23.14 5.32
CA ASP A 59 10.33 -23.05 6.79
C ASP A 59 9.69 -21.77 7.35
N ILE A 60 9.01 -20.98 6.51
CA ILE A 60 8.12 -19.91 6.95
C ILE A 60 6.66 -20.25 6.66
N SER A 61 5.76 -19.88 7.57
CA SER A 61 4.33 -20.21 7.50
C SER A 61 3.46 -19.13 6.84
N ARG A 62 3.97 -17.90 6.70
CA ARG A 62 3.24 -16.75 6.18
C ARG A 62 4.16 -15.79 5.43
N PRO A 63 3.62 -14.95 4.53
CA PRO A 63 4.40 -13.92 3.85
C PRO A 63 4.75 -12.75 4.76
N TYR A 64 5.85 -12.08 4.44
CA TYR A 64 6.32 -10.85 5.08
C TYR A 64 6.68 -9.84 4.00
N LEU A 65 6.30 -8.58 4.23
CA LEU A 65 6.57 -7.47 3.33
C LEU A 65 7.29 -6.36 4.08
N VAL A 66 8.48 -5.99 3.62
CA VAL A 66 9.15 -4.76 4.04
C VAL A 66 9.02 -3.73 2.93
N VAL A 67 8.49 -2.59 3.32
CA VAL A 67 8.18 -1.48 2.43
C VAL A 67 9.16 -0.36 2.69
N VAL A 68 9.84 0.10 1.65
CA VAL A 68 10.78 1.21 1.68
C VAL A 68 10.24 2.34 0.82
N ARG A 69 10.31 3.57 1.34
CA ARG A 69 10.09 4.79 0.55
C ARG A 69 11.39 5.58 0.42
N SER A 70 11.68 6.05 -0.79
CA SER A 70 12.66 7.11 -1.04
C SER A 70 11.98 8.36 -1.58
N ARG A 71 12.26 9.52 -0.97
CA ARG A 71 11.75 10.81 -1.44
C ARG A 71 12.55 11.38 -2.61
N ARG A 72 13.86 11.10 -2.66
CA ARG A 72 14.75 11.57 -3.73
C ARG A 72 14.86 10.60 -4.91
N GLY A 73 14.39 9.38 -4.74
CA GLY A 73 14.66 8.28 -5.68
C GLY A 73 15.89 7.48 -5.25
N ILE A 74 15.95 6.24 -5.70
CA ILE A 74 17.09 5.33 -5.60
C ILE A 74 17.27 4.75 -7.00
N SER A 75 18.48 4.87 -7.55
CA SER A 75 18.78 4.25 -8.83
C SER A 75 19.06 2.77 -8.64
N ILE A 76 18.46 1.93 -9.47
CA ILE A 76 18.61 0.47 -9.43
C ILE A 76 19.09 -0.02 -10.78
N ASP A 77 20.10 -0.88 -10.74
CA ASP A 77 20.58 -1.63 -11.90
C ASP A 77 19.78 -2.92 -12.01
N VAL A 78 18.83 -2.95 -12.93
CA VAL A 78 18.03 -4.16 -13.22
C VAL A 78 18.65 -4.85 -14.42
N GLY A 79 18.99 -6.13 -14.28
CA GLY A 79 19.44 -6.93 -15.42
C GLY A 79 18.33 -7.07 -16.46
N GLU A 80 18.62 -6.80 -17.73
CA GLU A 80 17.72 -7.16 -18.83
C GLU A 80 17.97 -8.60 -19.29
N SER A 81 16.91 -9.26 -19.78
CA SER A 81 16.98 -10.51 -20.55
C SER A 81 17.75 -10.38 -21.88
N MET A 82 18.24 -9.19 -22.23
CA MET A 82 18.98 -8.89 -23.47
C MET A 82 20.27 -8.08 -23.19
N PRO A 83 21.39 -8.33 -23.89
CA PRO A 83 22.72 -8.09 -23.33
C PRO A 83 23.36 -6.71 -23.61
N SER A 84 22.59 -5.63 -23.87
CA SER A 84 23.21 -4.42 -24.45
C SER A 84 22.90 -3.05 -23.83
N THR A 85 22.13 -2.94 -22.75
CA THR A 85 21.97 -1.66 -22.03
C THR A 85 21.72 -1.91 -20.54
N THR A 86 22.61 -1.46 -19.66
CA THR A 86 22.29 -1.27 -18.24
C THR A 86 21.25 -0.17 -18.14
N ASN A 87 19.99 -0.54 -17.97
CA ASN A 87 18.91 0.41 -17.74
C ASN A 87 18.87 0.77 -16.25
N HIS A 88 19.43 1.94 -15.93
CA HIS A 88 19.25 2.55 -14.61
C HIS A 88 17.77 2.97 -14.45
N GLN A 89 17.10 2.43 -13.45
CA GLN A 89 15.73 2.80 -13.12
C GLN A 89 15.68 3.50 -11.77
N ASP A 90 15.11 4.71 -11.75
CA ASP A 90 14.89 5.45 -10.51
C ASP A 90 13.59 4.99 -9.85
N VAL A 91 13.69 4.47 -8.63
CA VAL A 91 12.54 4.04 -7.85
C VAL A 91 12.35 4.89 -6.61
N ARG A 92 11.09 5.15 -6.26
CA ARG A 92 10.69 5.85 -5.04
C ARG A 92 10.04 4.91 -4.02
N ALA A 93 9.77 3.67 -4.42
CA ALA A 93 9.33 2.62 -3.51
C ALA A 93 10.07 1.30 -3.80
N ILE A 94 10.37 0.56 -2.73
CA ILE A 94 10.91 -0.80 -2.84
C ILE A 94 10.12 -1.72 -1.91
N PHE A 95 9.59 -2.80 -2.46
CA PHE A 95 8.75 -3.78 -1.77
C PHE A 95 9.47 -5.12 -1.67
N PHE A 96 10.17 -5.34 -0.56
CA PHE A 96 10.86 -6.60 -0.28
C PHE A 96 9.86 -7.63 0.23
N LEU A 97 9.51 -8.59 -0.62
CA LEU A 97 8.56 -9.65 -0.31
C LEU A 97 9.30 -10.95 0.01
N VAL A 98 8.95 -11.59 1.11
CA VAL A 98 9.35 -12.97 1.40
C VAL A 98 8.09 -13.80 1.61
N SER A 99 7.97 -14.96 0.97
CA SER A 99 6.80 -15.83 1.14
C SER A 99 7.17 -17.32 1.25
N PRO A 100 6.27 -18.17 1.79
CA PRO A 100 6.52 -19.60 1.89
C PRO A 100 6.77 -20.26 0.54
N ALA A 101 7.84 -21.05 0.43
CA ALA A 101 8.16 -21.79 -0.79
C ALA A 101 7.08 -22.82 -1.18
N GLY A 102 6.39 -23.40 -0.20
CA GLY A 102 5.29 -24.35 -0.40
C GLY A 102 3.98 -23.73 -0.93
N HIS A 103 3.89 -22.40 -1.06
CA HIS A 103 2.67 -21.70 -1.51
C HIS A 103 2.94 -20.75 -2.70
N PRO A 104 3.38 -21.26 -3.87
CA PRO A 104 3.71 -20.42 -5.02
C PRO A 104 2.52 -19.62 -5.57
N ALA A 105 1.30 -20.15 -5.52
CA ALA A 105 0.11 -19.43 -5.95
C ALA A 105 -0.19 -18.20 -5.07
N LEU A 106 0.02 -18.30 -3.76
CA LEU A 106 -0.11 -17.17 -2.83
C LEU A 106 0.92 -16.09 -3.16
N HIS A 107 2.16 -16.49 -3.43
CA HIS A 107 3.24 -15.58 -3.81
C HIS A 107 2.90 -14.77 -5.06
N LEU A 108 2.48 -15.45 -6.14
CA LEU A 108 2.09 -14.80 -7.39
C LEU A 108 0.89 -13.87 -7.20
N ARG A 109 -0.10 -14.27 -6.38
CA ARG A 109 -1.24 -13.42 -6.07
C ARG A 109 -0.83 -12.13 -5.36
N ILE A 110 0.10 -12.21 -4.40
CA ILE A 110 0.60 -11.02 -3.70
C ILE A 110 1.36 -10.10 -4.67
N LEU A 111 2.21 -10.66 -5.54
CA LEU A 111 2.92 -9.88 -6.56
C LEU A 111 1.94 -9.18 -7.50
N ALA A 112 0.91 -9.87 -7.97
CA ALA A 112 -0.13 -9.30 -8.83
C ALA A 112 -0.90 -8.17 -8.11
N GLN A 113 -1.24 -8.34 -6.84
CA GLN A 113 -1.91 -7.30 -6.04
C GLN A 113 -1.02 -6.06 -5.84
N LEU A 114 0.26 -6.26 -5.53
CA LEU A 114 1.21 -5.17 -5.37
C LEU A 114 1.43 -4.43 -6.71
N ALA A 115 1.54 -5.16 -7.82
CA ALA A 115 1.66 -4.58 -9.16
C ALA A 115 0.41 -3.74 -9.50
N GLY A 116 -0.79 -4.30 -9.29
CA GLY A 116 -2.05 -3.59 -9.52
C GLY A 116 -2.18 -2.31 -8.69
N CYS A 117 -1.79 -2.35 -7.41
CA CYS A 117 -1.77 -1.17 -6.54
C CYS A 117 -0.85 -0.05 -7.08
N VAL A 118 0.34 -0.42 -7.57
CA VAL A 118 1.31 0.53 -8.14
C VAL A 118 0.83 1.10 -9.48
N GLU A 119 0.00 0.36 -10.20
CA GLU A 119 -0.59 0.78 -11.48
C GLU A 119 -1.82 1.68 -11.34
N GLN A 120 -2.36 1.86 -10.13
CA GLN A 120 -3.45 2.79 -9.89
C GLN A 120 -3.04 4.25 -10.17
N GLU A 121 -3.98 5.00 -10.70
CA GLU A 121 -3.81 6.43 -10.94
C GLU A 121 -3.60 7.19 -9.62
N GLY A 122 -2.70 8.17 -9.62
CA GLY A 122 -2.34 8.93 -8.42
C GLY A 122 -1.57 8.16 -7.35
N PHE A 123 -1.18 6.89 -7.57
CA PHE A 123 -0.37 6.13 -6.61
C PHE A 123 0.92 6.87 -6.24
N GLN A 124 1.69 7.33 -7.24
CA GLN A 124 2.98 7.99 -7.02
C GLN A 124 2.86 9.28 -6.20
N ASP A 125 1.83 10.08 -6.48
CA ASP A 125 1.58 11.33 -5.76
C ASP A 125 1.14 11.06 -4.32
N ALA A 126 0.23 10.10 -4.11
CA ALA A 126 -0.20 9.69 -2.78
C ALA A 126 0.96 9.08 -1.98
N TRP A 127 1.80 8.27 -2.61
CA TRP A 127 2.97 7.63 -2.01
C TRP A 127 4.01 8.64 -1.52
N THR A 128 4.35 9.60 -2.39
CA THR A 128 5.36 10.62 -2.09
C THR A 128 4.85 11.66 -1.10
N SER A 129 3.57 12.03 -1.14
CA SER A 129 2.96 13.00 -0.22
C SER A 129 2.61 12.45 1.17
N ALA A 130 2.52 11.12 1.34
CA ALA A 130 2.15 10.48 2.60
C ALA A 130 3.03 10.94 3.78
N ARG A 131 2.42 11.49 4.84
CA ARG A 131 3.17 12.08 5.97
C ARG A 131 3.43 11.12 7.13
N SER A 132 2.92 9.90 7.06
CA SER A 132 3.05 8.91 8.14
C SER A 132 3.12 7.48 7.62
N HIS A 133 3.61 6.56 8.46
CA HIS A 133 3.57 5.12 8.18
C HIS A 133 2.14 4.61 7.94
N GLN A 134 1.15 5.21 8.60
CA GLN A 134 -0.25 4.87 8.43
C GLN A 134 -0.76 5.30 7.06
N ALA A 135 -0.45 6.53 6.63
CA ALA A 135 -0.81 7.02 5.29
C ALA A 135 -0.18 6.16 4.19
N LEU A 136 1.08 5.72 4.35
CA LEU A 136 1.72 4.79 3.41
C LEU A 136 1.00 3.43 3.34
N ARG A 137 0.55 2.91 4.49
CA ARG A 137 -0.24 1.68 4.53
C ARG A 137 -1.57 1.87 3.81
N GLU A 138 -2.25 2.99 4.02
CA GLU A 138 -3.51 3.31 3.34
C GLU A 138 -3.33 3.42 1.82
N VAL A 139 -2.20 3.94 1.33
CA VAL A 139 -1.88 3.95 -0.10
C VAL A 139 -1.74 2.52 -0.65
N LEU A 140 -1.02 1.63 0.05
CA LEU A 140 -0.87 0.22 -0.37
C LEU A 140 -2.15 -0.60 -0.25
N LEU A 141 -2.95 -0.23 0.74
CA LEU A 141 -4.25 -0.81 0.99
C LEU A 141 -5.34 -0.02 0.25
N ARG A 142 -5.03 0.74 -0.81
CA ARG A 142 -6.04 1.12 -1.80
C ARG A 142 -6.49 -0.13 -2.55
N ASP A 143 -7.05 -1.09 -1.83
CA ASP A 143 -7.94 -2.09 -2.37
C ASP A 143 -9.20 -1.28 -2.70
N ASP A 144 -9.59 -1.22 -3.97
CA ASP A 144 -10.82 -0.56 -4.39
C ASP A 144 -12.07 -1.22 -3.78
N ARG A 145 -11.89 -2.16 -2.85
CA ARG A 145 -12.93 -2.83 -2.11
C ARG A 145 -13.07 -2.34 -0.68
N TYR A 146 -12.33 -1.33 -0.23
CA TYR A 146 -12.67 -0.66 1.03
C TYR A 146 -12.35 0.85 1.05
N LEU A 147 -13.04 1.57 1.92
CA LEU A 147 -12.94 3.02 2.11
C LEU A 147 -13.05 3.39 3.59
N SER A 148 -12.21 4.30 4.06
CA SER A 148 -12.37 4.94 5.38
C SER A 148 -12.95 6.34 5.20
N LEU A 149 -14.21 6.53 5.56
CA LEU A 149 -14.85 7.86 5.61
C LEU A 149 -14.69 8.43 7.01
N VAL A 150 -14.23 9.68 7.11
CA VAL A 150 -14.18 10.41 8.38
C VAL A 150 -15.15 11.58 8.26
N LEU A 151 -16.09 11.68 9.19
CA LEU A 151 -17.12 12.74 9.17
C LEU A 151 -16.55 14.03 9.78
N GLU A 152 -15.43 14.50 9.24
CA GLU A 152 -14.73 15.70 9.71
C GLU A 152 -15.54 16.95 9.38
N PRO A 153 -15.65 17.93 10.29
CA PRO A 153 -16.32 19.19 10.00
C PRO A 153 -15.75 19.90 8.76
N GLY A 154 -16.63 20.30 7.85
CA GLY A 154 -16.29 20.91 6.57
C GLY A 154 -15.89 19.93 5.45
N SER A 155 -15.84 18.63 5.73
CA SER A 155 -15.67 17.61 4.69
C SER A 155 -17.02 17.28 4.03
N PRO A 156 -17.04 16.82 2.76
CA PRO A 156 -18.28 16.35 2.13
C PRO A 156 -18.94 15.19 2.88
N ALA A 157 -18.13 14.37 3.56
CA ALA A 157 -18.62 13.29 4.43
C ALA A 157 -19.42 13.81 5.64
N GLU A 158 -19.23 15.05 6.11
CA GLU A 158 -20.03 15.62 7.21
C GLU A 158 -21.54 15.62 6.91
N ALA A 159 -21.94 15.64 5.63
CA ALA A 159 -23.34 15.65 5.21
C ALA A 159 -24.16 14.46 5.73
N ILE A 160 -23.51 13.35 6.10
CA ILE A 160 -24.18 12.17 6.68
C ILE A 160 -24.10 12.11 8.21
N ALA A 161 -23.42 13.06 8.86
CA ALA A 161 -23.45 13.20 10.31
C ALA A 161 -24.86 13.56 10.79
N GLY A 162 -25.29 12.95 11.89
CA GLY A 162 -26.65 13.09 12.43
C GLY A 162 -27.68 12.14 11.81
N LEU A 163 -27.38 11.48 10.69
CA LEU A 163 -28.25 10.46 10.09
C LEU A 163 -28.04 9.09 10.73
N LYS A 164 -29.06 8.24 10.70
CA LYS A 164 -28.89 6.80 10.98
C LYS A 164 -28.27 6.11 9.77
N ILE A 165 -27.50 5.05 9.98
CA ILE A 165 -26.88 4.29 8.87
C ILE A 165 -27.90 3.88 7.80
N ARG A 166 -29.13 3.47 8.19
CA ARG A 166 -30.18 3.09 7.24
C ARG A 166 -30.76 4.25 6.41
N GLU A 167 -30.52 5.49 6.83
CA GLU A 167 -30.98 6.72 6.17
C GLU A 167 -29.92 7.25 5.20
N VAL A 168 -28.70 6.68 5.22
CA VAL A 168 -27.62 6.99 4.29
C VAL A 168 -27.72 6.06 3.08
N GLU A 169 -27.70 6.64 1.88
CA GLU A 169 -27.69 5.90 0.63
C GLU A 169 -26.29 5.38 0.31
N PHE A 170 -25.99 4.17 0.78
CA PHE A 170 -24.78 3.44 0.37
C PHE A 170 -25.03 2.69 -0.95
N PRO A 171 -24.10 2.74 -1.92
CA PRO A 171 -24.23 1.98 -3.17
C PRO A 171 -24.41 0.48 -2.93
N ALA A 172 -25.17 -0.17 -3.80
CA ALA A 172 -25.28 -1.62 -3.81
C ALA A 172 -23.89 -2.26 -3.92
N GLY A 173 -23.68 -3.38 -3.22
CA GLY A 173 -22.36 -4.01 -3.17
C GLY A 173 -21.42 -3.45 -2.09
N SER A 174 -21.84 -2.44 -1.32
CA SER A 174 -21.09 -1.93 -0.15
C SER A 174 -21.73 -2.28 1.20
N LEU A 175 -20.89 -2.32 2.23
CA LEU A 175 -21.23 -2.65 3.62
C LEU A 175 -20.39 -1.78 4.56
N VAL A 176 -21.04 -1.06 5.47
CA VAL A 176 -20.36 -0.45 6.61
C VAL A 176 -19.94 -1.57 7.57
N ALA A 177 -18.64 -1.84 7.67
CA ALA A 177 -18.10 -2.95 8.46
C ALA A 177 -17.88 -2.57 9.93
N LEU A 178 -17.47 -1.31 10.18
CA LEU A 178 -17.28 -0.77 11.53
C LEU A 178 -17.46 0.74 11.56
N VAL A 179 -17.91 1.26 12.70
CA VAL A 179 -17.89 2.69 13.01
C VAL A 179 -16.99 2.90 14.23
N ARG A 180 -16.07 3.85 14.17
CA ARG A 180 -15.21 4.20 15.28
C ARG A 180 -15.50 5.62 15.73
N ARG A 181 -15.84 5.76 17.02
CA ARG A 181 -16.08 7.05 17.68
C ARG A 181 -15.03 7.27 18.74
N GLY A 182 -14.06 8.14 18.45
CA GLY A 182 -12.86 8.30 19.27
C GLY A 182 -12.13 6.96 19.48
N SER A 183 -12.08 6.48 20.73
CA SER A 183 -11.43 5.20 21.08
C SER A 183 -12.34 3.98 20.99
N ARG A 184 -13.65 4.16 20.81
CA ARG A 184 -14.64 3.06 20.83
C ARG A 184 -14.93 2.56 19.42
N THR A 185 -14.97 1.24 19.26
CA THR A 185 -15.49 0.57 18.06
C THR A 185 -16.95 0.21 18.29
N LEU A 186 -17.82 0.67 17.40
CA LEU A 186 -19.26 0.45 17.40
C LEU A 186 -19.62 -0.50 16.25
N VAL A 187 -20.53 -1.44 16.53
CA VAL A 187 -21.07 -2.33 15.51
C VAL A 187 -22.10 -1.56 14.68
N PRO A 188 -21.91 -1.44 13.36
CA PRO A 188 -22.82 -0.71 12.49
C PRO A 188 -24.15 -1.45 12.41
N THR A 189 -25.17 -0.89 13.04
CA THR A 189 -26.56 -1.32 12.88
C THR A 189 -27.32 -0.23 12.14
N GLY A 190 -28.39 -0.59 11.42
CA GLY A 190 -29.16 0.40 10.66
C GLY A 190 -29.72 1.56 11.51
N ASN A 191 -29.88 1.37 12.82
CA ASN A 191 -30.37 2.40 13.75
C ASN A 191 -29.26 3.22 14.41
N LEU A 192 -27.99 2.85 14.22
CA LEU A 192 -26.86 3.61 14.75
C LEU A 192 -26.86 4.99 14.09
N GLN A 193 -26.92 6.03 14.91
CA GLN A 193 -26.80 7.42 14.47
C GLN A 193 -25.32 7.80 14.37
N LEU A 194 -24.93 8.32 13.22
CA LEU A 194 -23.59 8.81 12.94
C LEU A 194 -23.38 10.19 13.59
N GLU A 195 -22.20 10.44 14.11
CA GLU A 195 -21.80 11.70 14.74
C GLU A 195 -20.60 12.31 14.01
N SER A 196 -20.41 13.62 14.16
CA SER A 196 -19.19 14.29 13.70
C SER A 196 -17.96 13.58 14.28
N ASP A 197 -16.88 13.52 13.51
CA ASP A 197 -15.65 12.78 13.79
C ASP A 197 -15.79 11.25 13.86
N ASP A 198 -16.96 10.68 13.56
CA ASP A 198 -17.07 9.24 13.35
C ASP A 198 -16.21 8.83 12.16
N ARG A 199 -15.55 7.68 12.30
CA ARG A 199 -14.81 7.02 11.23
C ARG A 199 -15.52 5.75 10.83
N LEU A 200 -16.03 5.70 9.62
CA LEU A 200 -16.68 4.53 9.04
C LEU A 200 -15.67 3.78 8.18
N THR A 201 -15.54 2.47 8.37
CA THR A 201 -14.92 1.60 7.36
C THR A 201 -16.01 0.95 6.55
N VAL A 202 -16.03 1.27 5.26
CA VAL A 202 -16.93 0.68 4.27
C VAL A 202 -16.14 -0.32 3.44
N ILE A 203 -16.70 -1.50 3.23
CA ILE A 203 -16.14 -2.55 2.37
C ILE A 203 -17.14 -2.76 1.24
N GLY A 204 -16.71 -2.89 0.00
CA GLY A 204 -17.60 -3.15 -1.13
C GLY A 204 -16.87 -3.67 -2.36
N ASP A 205 -17.57 -3.76 -3.48
CA ASP A 205 -16.91 -3.92 -4.77
C ASP A 205 -16.31 -2.58 -5.27
N GLU A 206 -15.52 -2.67 -6.34
CA GLU A 206 -14.79 -1.53 -6.92
C GLU A 206 -15.71 -0.38 -7.35
N GLU A 207 -16.85 -0.71 -7.97
CA GLU A 207 -17.82 0.28 -8.44
C GLU A 207 -18.47 1.03 -7.27
N ALA A 208 -18.86 0.30 -6.22
CA ALA A 208 -19.48 0.86 -5.03
C ALA A 208 -18.53 1.80 -4.28
N ILE A 209 -17.27 1.38 -4.10
CA ILE A 209 -16.26 2.18 -3.40
C ILE A 209 -15.83 3.39 -4.23
N ALA A 210 -15.69 3.25 -5.56
CA ALA A 210 -15.39 4.38 -6.45
C ALA A 210 -16.49 5.45 -6.41
N THR A 211 -17.76 5.02 -6.37
CA THR A 211 -18.90 5.92 -6.19
C THR A 211 -18.80 6.68 -4.87
N LEU A 212 -18.55 5.98 -3.76
CA LEU A 212 -18.38 6.61 -2.44
C LEU A 212 -17.19 7.58 -2.37
N LYS A 213 -16.07 7.26 -3.02
CA LYS A 213 -14.90 8.16 -3.13
C LYS A 213 -15.30 9.47 -3.85
N THR A 214 -15.96 9.37 -4.99
CA THR A 214 -16.43 10.54 -5.76
C THR A 214 -17.39 11.41 -4.95
N THR A 215 -18.31 10.80 -4.20
CA THR A 215 -19.32 11.52 -3.41
C THR A 215 -18.72 12.22 -2.18
N TYR A 216 -17.84 11.54 -1.43
CA TYR A 216 -17.46 11.97 -0.08
C TYR A 216 -15.99 12.37 0.08
N LEU A 217 -15.12 12.03 -0.88
CA LEU A 217 -13.72 12.42 -0.93
C LEU A 217 -13.37 13.01 -2.31
N PRO A 218 -14.10 14.03 -2.79
CA PRO A 218 -13.73 14.70 -4.03
C PRO A 218 -12.34 15.33 -3.89
N ASP A 219 -11.58 15.32 -4.99
CA ASP A 219 -10.24 15.92 -5.01
C ASP A 219 -10.30 17.37 -4.49
N PRO A 220 -9.28 17.81 -3.72
CA PRO A 220 -9.19 19.21 -3.35
C PRO A 220 -9.19 20.07 -4.62
N PRO A 221 -9.87 21.23 -4.63
CA PRO A 221 -9.84 22.12 -5.78
C PRO A 221 -8.38 22.40 -6.16
N ALA A 222 -8.10 22.34 -7.47
CA ALA A 222 -6.79 22.68 -8.00
C ALA A 222 -6.33 24.01 -7.39
N ALA A 223 -5.10 24.03 -6.86
CA ALA A 223 -4.53 25.22 -6.25
C ALA A 223 -4.68 26.41 -7.24
N PRO A 224 -5.11 27.59 -6.78
CA PRO A 224 -5.24 28.74 -7.66
C PRO A 224 -3.89 29.03 -8.33
N PRO A 225 -3.88 29.42 -9.62
CA PRO A 225 -2.66 29.83 -10.28
C PRO A 225 -2.01 30.97 -9.48
N ALA A 226 -0.71 30.85 -9.25
CA ALA A 226 0.12 31.80 -8.51
C ALA A 226 0.13 33.20 -9.14
#